data_AF-A0A8J5R7A7-F1
#
_entry.id   AF-A0A8J5R7A7-F1
#
_cell.length_a   1.000
_cell.length_b   1.000
_cell.length_c   1.000
_cell.angle_alpha   90.00
_cell.angle_beta   90.00
_cell.angle_gamma   90.00
#
_symmetry.space_group_name_H-M   'P 1'
#
loop_
_entity.id
_entity.type
_entity.pdbx_description
1 polymer ?
#
loop_
_entity_poly.entity_id
_entity_poly.type
_entity_poly.pdbx_seq_one_letter_code
_entity_poly.pdbx_strand_id
1 'polypeptide(L)'
;MASRRWFHPNISGLEAERLLMERGYDSSFLARPSSSNPGDFTLSVRRNSEVTHIKIQNTGDFYDLYGGEKFATLSELVQYYMENGGQLREKNGEVIELKYPLNCADPTTERWFHGHLSAKEAERLMLERGKNGSFLVRESQSKPGDFVLSDNKYDVGGGEKFDSLSDLIEHYKRNPMVETSGSVVHLRQPFNATRINASGIESRVRQLHKENGSSNGWASWNGAPGIDESGSGRGKGKAGFWEEFESLQQLECRHLFSRKEGLRPENRAKNRYKNILPFDHTRVKLKDVDPNVPGADYINANYIKNEEREGSGTGAVASNDFSAFNKCYIATQGCLPNTIQDFWHMVYQENTQVIVMTTKEMERGKNKCARYWPEEGEVAEYGNEWKVRALARTSTADYTLREFLLQGNKPNFSEPRRIYHYHFQAWPDHGVPSDPGCVLNFLHDVNARQDSISASLNSNGQTPATVGPILVHCSAGIGRTGTFIVIDMILDQIKQHGMSN
;
A
#
# COMPACT_ATOMS: atom_id res chain seq x y z
N MET A 1 -1.92 6.48 17.36
CA MET A 1 -3.24 5.79 17.44
C MET A 1 -3.02 4.30 17.22
N ALA A 2 -3.57 3.43 18.08
CA ALA A 2 -3.35 1.98 17.98
C ALA A 2 -4.36 1.25 17.04
N SER A 3 -5.39 1.93 16.52
CA SER A 3 -6.47 1.31 15.76
C SER A 3 -7.13 2.29 14.78
N ARG A 4 -7.50 1.82 13.58
CA ARG A 4 -8.19 2.60 12.52
C ARG A 4 -9.73 2.58 12.67
N ARG A 5 -10.24 2.34 13.89
CA ARG A 5 -11.70 2.23 14.14
C ARG A 5 -12.51 3.49 13.82
N TRP A 6 -11.88 4.65 13.65
CA TRP A 6 -12.53 5.88 13.18
C TRP A 6 -12.92 5.86 11.68
N PHE A 7 -12.53 4.84 10.93
CA PHE A 7 -12.91 4.67 9.54
C PHE A 7 -14.18 3.82 9.41
N HIS A 8 -15.20 4.35 8.74
CA HIS A 8 -16.49 3.70 8.53
C HIS A 8 -16.65 3.37 7.04
N PRO A 9 -16.51 2.09 6.63
CA PRO A 9 -16.44 1.70 5.23
C PRO A 9 -17.77 1.88 4.48
N ASN A 10 -18.90 1.71 5.17
CA ASN A 10 -20.19 1.48 4.53
C ASN A 10 -21.23 2.60 4.72
N ILE A 11 -20.86 3.71 5.36
CA ILE A 11 -21.82 4.76 5.70
C ILE A 11 -21.82 5.92 4.68
N SER A 12 -23.00 6.47 4.46
CA SER A 12 -23.23 7.71 3.70
C SER A 12 -22.94 8.97 4.52
N GLY A 13 -23.03 10.14 3.87
CA GLY A 13 -22.93 11.43 4.55
C GLY A 13 -24.01 11.65 5.61
N LEU A 14 -25.27 11.38 5.25
CA LEU A 14 -26.41 11.53 6.15
C LEU A 14 -26.30 10.60 7.37
N GLU A 15 -25.86 9.35 7.18
CA GLU A 15 -25.63 8.43 8.30
C GLU A 15 -24.47 8.88 9.20
N ALA A 16 -23.41 9.44 8.62
CA ALA A 16 -22.30 10.02 9.38
C ALA A 16 -22.75 11.21 10.22
N GLU A 17 -23.56 12.11 9.67
CA GLU A 17 -24.14 13.24 10.41
C GLU A 17 -24.96 12.74 11.60
N ARG A 18 -25.88 11.81 11.34
CA ARG A 18 -26.72 11.21 12.39
C ARG A 18 -25.88 10.57 13.50
N LEU A 19 -24.88 9.76 13.15
CA LEU A 19 -24.00 9.10 14.12
C LEU A 19 -23.20 10.10 14.97
N LEU A 20 -22.64 11.14 14.34
CA LEU A 20 -21.89 12.17 15.04
C LEU A 20 -22.78 13.01 15.97
N MET A 21 -24.04 13.26 15.59
CA MET A 21 -25.01 13.97 16.42
C MET A 21 -25.50 13.14 17.61
N GLU A 22 -25.85 11.87 17.37
CA GLU A 22 -26.41 10.97 18.39
C GLU A 22 -25.35 10.49 19.40
N ARG A 23 -24.12 10.21 18.95
CA ARG A 23 -23.10 9.51 19.75
C ARG A 23 -21.81 10.29 19.95
N GLY A 24 -21.57 11.33 19.15
CA GLY A 24 -20.37 12.16 19.23
C GLY A 24 -20.55 13.36 20.17
N TYR A 25 -19.46 14.11 20.33
CA TYR A 25 -19.42 15.43 20.96
C TYR A 25 -18.74 16.41 20.00
N ASP A 26 -18.65 17.68 20.35
CA ASP A 26 -17.87 18.62 19.56
C ASP A 26 -16.40 18.15 19.46
N SER A 27 -15.82 18.32 18.27
CA SER A 27 -14.53 17.73 17.84
C SER A 27 -14.52 16.21 17.69
N SER A 28 -15.67 15.54 17.74
CA SER A 28 -15.78 14.16 17.27
C SER A 28 -15.66 14.07 15.76
N PHE A 29 -14.98 13.04 15.28
CA PHE A 29 -14.78 12.85 13.84
C PHE A 29 -14.84 11.39 13.43
N LEU A 30 -15.13 11.16 12.15
CA LEU A 30 -14.98 9.89 11.47
C LEU A 30 -14.54 10.10 10.03
N ALA A 31 -13.89 9.11 9.43
CA ALA A 31 -13.60 9.10 8.00
C ALA A 31 -14.43 8.02 7.31
N ARG A 32 -14.80 8.27 6.05
CA ARG A 32 -15.59 7.34 5.24
C ARG A 32 -15.23 7.50 3.76
N PRO A 33 -15.53 6.51 2.91
CA PRO A 33 -15.47 6.72 1.47
C PRO A 33 -16.41 7.84 1.01
N SER A 34 -16.03 8.55 -0.04
CA SER A 34 -16.88 9.56 -0.66
C SER A 34 -18.05 8.90 -1.40
N SER A 35 -19.26 9.41 -1.15
CA SER A 35 -20.46 8.99 -1.88
C SER A 35 -20.59 9.69 -3.24
N SER A 36 -20.01 10.88 -3.39
CA SER A 36 -20.14 11.70 -4.60
C SER A 36 -19.01 11.51 -5.61
N ASN A 37 -17.83 11.07 -5.16
CA ASN A 37 -16.69 10.80 -6.04
C ASN A 37 -16.03 9.46 -5.68
N PRO A 38 -16.34 8.37 -6.40
CA PRO A 38 -15.71 7.07 -6.18
C PRO A 38 -14.17 7.16 -6.23
N GLY A 39 -13.48 6.52 -5.27
CA GLY A 39 -12.02 6.58 -5.11
C GLY A 39 -11.53 7.63 -4.10
N ASP A 40 -12.32 8.67 -3.83
CA ASP A 40 -12.03 9.66 -2.80
C ASP A 40 -12.63 9.30 -1.44
N PHE A 41 -12.24 10.04 -0.41
CA PHE A 41 -12.71 9.89 0.96
C PHE A 41 -13.31 11.20 1.49
N THR A 42 -13.97 11.12 2.64
CA THR A 42 -14.55 12.28 3.33
C THR A 42 -14.30 12.16 4.82
N LEU A 43 -13.72 13.20 5.41
CA LEU A 43 -13.59 13.39 6.85
C LEU A 43 -14.81 14.17 7.35
N SER A 44 -15.62 13.54 8.20
CA SER A 44 -16.81 14.16 8.79
C SER A 44 -16.50 14.54 10.22
N VAL A 45 -16.69 15.82 10.59
CA VAL A 45 -16.30 16.36 11.89
C VAL A 45 -17.47 17.11 12.49
N ARG A 46 -17.81 16.81 13.75
CA ARG A 46 -18.78 17.56 14.54
C ARG A 46 -18.13 18.78 15.17
N ARG A 47 -18.76 19.94 15.03
CA ARG A 47 -18.35 21.21 15.67
C ARG A 47 -19.54 22.14 15.76
N ASN A 48 -19.63 22.94 16.83
CA ASN A 48 -20.69 23.93 17.00
C ASN A 48 -22.10 23.33 16.84
N SER A 49 -22.29 22.07 17.29
CA SER A 49 -23.54 21.32 17.07
C SER A 49 -23.95 21.10 15.61
N GLU A 50 -23.02 21.25 14.67
CA GLU A 50 -23.18 20.92 13.25
C GLU A 50 -22.11 19.90 12.81
N VAL A 51 -22.32 19.26 11.65
CA VAL A 51 -21.34 18.35 11.06
C VAL A 51 -20.82 18.94 9.76
N THR A 52 -19.50 18.99 9.63
CA THR A 52 -18.80 19.46 8.44
C THR A 52 -18.15 18.30 7.73
N HIS A 53 -18.28 18.26 6.40
CA HIS A 53 -17.69 17.24 5.55
C HIS A 53 -16.53 17.79 4.74
N ILE A 54 -15.36 17.21 4.92
CA ILE A 54 -14.12 17.66 4.28
C ILE A 54 -13.66 16.58 3.31
N LYS A 55 -13.54 16.95 2.04
CA LYS A 55 -13.15 16.02 0.98
C LYS A 55 -11.66 15.69 1.08
N ILE A 56 -11.34 14.41 1.02
CA ILE A 56 -9.97 13.89 0.90
C ILE A 56 -9.81 13.29 -0.50
N GLN A 57 -8.89 13.81 -1.29
CA GLN A 57 -8.61 13.24 -2.61
C GLN A 57 -7.55 12.15 -2.51
N ASN A 58 -7.75 11.06 -3.23
CA ASN A 58 -6.71 10.06 -3.47
C ASN A 58 -6.36 10.06 -4.95
N THR A 59 -5.13 10.47 -5.27
CA THR A 59 -4.67 10.57 -6.67
C THR A 59 -3.95 9.31 -7.15
N GLY A 60 -3.70 8.34 -6.26
CA GLY A 60 -2.78 7.23 -6.47
C GLY A 60 -1.34 7.55 -6.04
N ASP A 61 -0.95 8.82 -5.95
CA ASP A 61 0.38 9.23 -5.46
C ASP A 61 0.41 9.54 -3.96
N PHE A 62 -0.69 10.06 -3.41
CA PHE A 62 -0.84 10.50 -2.02
C PHE A 62 -2.32 10.84 -1.71
N TYR A 63 -2.60 11.04 -0.42
CA TYR A 63 -3.85 11.58 0.11
C TYR A 63 -3.71 13.07 0.42
N ASP A 64 -4.66 13.90 -0.01
CA ASP A 64 -4.68 15.32 0.32
C ASP A 64 -6.05 15.83 0.76
N LEU A 65 -6.05 16.87 1.60
CA LEU A 65 -7.25 17.58 2.05
C LEU A 65 -7.38 18.88 1.25
N TYR A 66 -8.07 18.82 0.11
CA TYR A 66 -8.47 19.97 -0.73
C TYR A 66 -7.39 21.08 -0.83
N GLY A 67 -6.17 20.70 -1.24
CA GLY A 67 -5.05 21.64 -1.43
C GLY A 67 -4.17 21.89 -0.20
N GLY A 68 -4.44 21.23 0.93
CA GLY A 68 -3.61 21.24 2.13
C GLY A 68 -2.37 20.34 2.03
N GLU A 69 -1.94 19.87 3.20
CA GLU A 69 -0.82 18.95 3.36
C GLU A 69 -1.12 17.57 2.70
N LYS A 70 -0.07 16.89 2.24
CA LYS A 70 -0.13 15.58 1.54
C LYS A 70 0.44 14.48 2.42
N PHE A 71 -0.17 13.30 2.39
CA PHE A 71 0.13 12.17 3.28
C PHE A 71 0.22 10.84 2.53
N ALA A 72 1.00 9.89 3.07
CA ALA A 72 1.15 8.57 2.46
C ALA A 72 -0.07 7.68 2.73
N THR A 73 -0.72 7.83 3.89
CA THR A 73 -1.89 7.04 4.30
C THR A 73 -2.95 7.90 4.98
N LEU A 74 -4.18 7.39 5.08
CA LEU A 74 -5.25 8.06 5.81
C LEU A 74 -4.94 8.13 7.31
N SER A 75 -4.34 7.09 7.89
CA SER A 75 -3.94 7.12 9.30
C SER A 75 -2.91 8.20 9.62
N GLU A 76 -1.93 8.40 8.75
CA GLU A 76 -0.95 9.48 8.93
C GLU A 76 -1.60 10.86 8.82
N LEU A 77 -2.54 11.04 7.89
CA LEU A 77 -3.32 12.27 7.74
C LEU A 77 -4.09 12.57 9.04
N VAL A 78 -4.86 11.60 9.54
CA VAL A 78 -5.65 11.80 10.77
C VAL A 78 -4.72 12.03 11.96
N GLN A 79 -3.65 11.24 12.11
CA GLN A 79 -2.68 11.41 13.19
C GLN A 79 -2.07 12.82 13.18
N TYR A 80 -1.63 13.30 12.02
CA TYR A 80 -1.06 14.64 11.89
C TYR A 80 -2.02 15.73 12.37
N TYR A 81 -3.28 15.72 11.91
CA TYR A 81 -4.24 16.76 12.29
C TYR A 81 -4.78 16.62 13.71
N MET A 82 -4.72 15.42 14.32
CA MET A 82 -4.98 15.24 15.75
C MET A 82 -3.86 15.80 16.63
N GLU A 83 -2.60 15.64 16.21
CA GLU A 83 -1.42 16.09 16.97
C GLU A 83 -1.09 17.58 16.74
N ASN A 84 -1.52 18.15 15.60
CA ASN A 84 -1.21 19.51 15.19
C ASN A 84 -2.48 20.37 15.09
N GLY A 85 -3.09 20.67 16.25
CA GLY A 85 -4.24 21.56 16.36
C GLY A 85 -4.00 22.92 15.67
N GLY A 86 -5.04 23.48 15.04
CA GLY A 86 -4.95 24.78 14.36
C GLY A 86 -4.45 24.75 12.91
N GLN A 87 -4.03 23.59 12.39
CA GLN A 87 -3.58 23.44 11.00
C GLN A 87 -4.71 23.12 10.01
N LEU A 88 -5.75 22.39 10.45
CA LEU A 88 -6.92 22.12 9.63
C LEU A 88 -7.89 23.30 9.73
N ARG A 89 -8.20 23.93 8.59
CA ARG A 89 -9.02 25.14 8.53
C ARG A 89 -10.04 25.09 7.39
N GLU A 90 -11.14 25.78 7.60
CA GLU A 90 -12.11 26.07 6.55
C GLU A 90 -11.68 27.22 5.64
N LYS A 91 -12.43 27.42 4.54
CA LYS A 91 -12.24 28.54 3.62
C LYS A 91 -12.38 29.91 4.29
N ASN A 92 -13.18 30.01 5.34
CA ASN A 92 -13.36 31.22 6.14
C ASN A 92 -12.23 31.43 7.18
N GLY A 93 -11.29 30.48 7.31
CA GLY A 93 -10.15 30.53 8.24
C GLY A 93 -10.41 29.89 9.61
N GLU A 94 -11.63 29.46 9.90
CA GLU A 94 -11.98 28.79 11.16
C GLU A 94 -11.24 27.46 11.32
N VAL A 95 -10.80 27.17 12.54
CA VAL A 95 -10.07 25.94 12.86
C VAL A 95 -11.04 24.78 13.01
N ILE A 96 -10.69 23.64 12.43
CA ILE A 96 -11.38 22.37 12.62
C ILE A 96 -10.48 21.49 13.49
N GLU A 97 -10.96 21.12 14.68
CA GLU A 97 -10.23 20.27 15.61
C GLU A 97 -10.65 18.81 15.50
N LEU A 98 -9.67 17.90 15.40
CA LEU A 98 -9.89 16.46 15.48
C LEU A 98 -9.45 15.97 16.86
N LYS A 99 -10.40 15.69 17.76
CA LYS A 99 -10.09 15.25 19.13
C LYS A 99 -10.57 13.84 19.42
N TYR A 100 -11.83 13.55 19.08
CA TYR A 100 -12.49 12.34 19.55
C TYR A 100 -12.88 11.43 18.36
N PRO A 101 -12.09 10.39 18.03
CA PRO A 101 -12.48 9.45 16.98
C PRO A 101 -13.80 8.75 17.34
N LEU A 102 -14.82 8.90 16.50
CA LEU A 102 -16.07 8.15 16.63
C LEU A 102 -15.86 6.77 16.00
N ASN A 103 -15.67 5.77 16.85
CA ASN A 103 -15.37 4.42 16.41
C ASN A 103 -16.56 3.74 15.73
N CYS A 104 -16.27 3.08 14.61
CA CYS A 104 -17.20 2.23 13.88
C CYS A 104 -17.61 1.05 14.77
N ALA A 105 -18.91 0.81 14.81
CA ALA A 105 -19.50 -0.34 15.48
C ALA A 105 -19.61 -1.55 14.53
N ASP A 106 -19.22 -1.40 13.25
CA ASP A 106 -19.19 -2.52 12.32
C ASP A 106 -18.29 -3.62 12.88
N PRO A 107 -18.74 -4.89 12.78
CA PRO A 107 -18.51 -5.86 13.84
C PRO A 107 -17.03 -6.17 14.00
N THR A 108 -16.29 -6.28 12.89
CA THR A 108 -14.87 -5.97 12.75
C THR A 108 -14.56 -5.87 11.26
N THR A 109 -13.32 -5.53 10.93
CA THR A 109 -12.73 -5.69 9.61
C THR A 109 -11.52 -6.62 9.66
N GLU A 110 -11.47 -7.43 10.71
CA GLU A 110 -10.42 -8.41 10.95
C GLU A 110 -10.48 -9.54 9.91
N ARG A 111 -9.32 -10.13 9.61
CA ARG A 111 -9.18 -11.17 8.55
C ARG A 111 -10.06 -12.41 8.72
N TRP A 112 -10.53 -12.65 9.94
CA TRP A 112 -11.47 -13.73 10.27
C TRP A 112 -12.92 -13.34 10.06
N PHE A 113 -13.26 -12.08 9.78
CA PHE A 113 -14.62 -11.63 9.51
C PHE A 113 -14.88 -11.61 8.00
N HIS A 114 -15.91 -12.34 7.56
CA HIS A 114 -16.24 -12.57 6.15
C HIS A 114 -17.62 -12.02 5.78
N GLY A 115 -18.20 -11.14 6.63
CA GLY A 115 -19.45 -10.45 6.37
C GLY A 115 -20.56 -11.39 5.90
N HIS A 116 -21.17 -11.08 4.76
CA HIS A 116 -22.28 -11.81 4.13
C HIS A 116 -21.86 -13.14 3.44
N LEU A 117 -21.11 -14.00 4.14
CA LEU A 117 -20.78 -15.34 3.66
C LEU A 117 -21.88 -16.34 4.05
N SER A 118 -22.40 -17.16 3.14
CA SER A 118 -23.39 -18.17 3.51
C SER A 118 -22.78 -19.29 4.35
N ALA A 119 -23.60 -19.97 5.17
CA ALA A 119 -23.15 -21.11 5.95
C ALA A 119 -22.53 -22.22 5.08
N LYS A 120 -23.15 -22.48 3.93
CA LYS A 120 -22.72 -23.50 2.96
C LYS A 120 -21.39 -23.14 2.29
N GLU A 121 -21.18 -21.86 1.96
CA GLU A 121 -19.92 -21.39 1.38
C GLU A 121 -18.80 -21.37 2.43
N ALA A 122 -19.09 -20.95 3.66
CA ALA A 122 -18.15 -21.00 4.76
C ALA A 122 -17.68 -22.42 5.05
N GLU A 123 -18.61 -23.38 5.13
CA GLU A 123 -18.29 -24.79 5.32
C GLU A 123 -17.44 -25.33 4.17
N ARG A 124 -17.81 -25.05 2.92
CA ARG A 124 -17.02 -25.45 1.75
C ARG A 124 -15.59 -24.89 1.80
N LEU A 125 -15.44 -23.60 2.13
CA LEU A 125 -14.13 -22.94 2.24
C LEU A 125 -13.30 -23.51 3.40
N MET A 126 -13.92 -23.81 4.54
CA MET A 126 -13.26 -24.48 5.68
C MET A 126 -12.79 -25.89 5.32
N LEU A 127 -13.60 -26.66 4.59
CA LEU A 127 -13.24 -28.02 4.19
C LEU A 127 -12.13 -28.03 3.13
N GLU A 128 -12.19 -27.13 2.15
CA GLU A 128 -11.21 -27.09 1.05
C GLU A 128 -9.85 -26.53 1.48
N ARG A 129 -9.83 -25.55 2.39
CA ARG A 129 -8.64 -24.72 2.64
C ARG A 129 -8.33 -24.50 4.11
N GLY A 130 -9.22 -24.92 5.01
CA GLY A 130 -9.05 -24.79 6.45
C GLY A 130 -8.07 -25.82 6.99
N LYS A 131 -7.33 -25.41 8.02
CA LYS A 131 -6.54 -26.30 8.90
C LYS A 131 -7.27 -26.50 10.23
N ASN A 132 -6.86 -27.48 11.02
CA ASN A 132 -7.39 -27.66 12.36
C ASN A 132 -7.24 -26.37 13.20
N GLY A 133 -8.33 -25.92 13.82
CA GLY A 133 -8.41 -24.64 14.55
C GLY A 133 -8.52 -23.39 13.67
N SER A 134 -8.79 -23.52 12.37
CA SER A 134 -9.12 -22.37 11.52
C SER A 134 -10.52 -21.89 11.83
N PHE A 135 -10.71 -20.57 11.88
CA PHE A 135 -12.01 -19.98 12.17
C PHE A 135 -12.30 -18.79 11.27
N LEU A 136 -13.60 -18.57 11.03
CA LEU A 136 -14.13 -17.34 10.47
C LEU A 136 -15.43 -16.96 11.19
N VAL A 137 -15.83 -15.71 11.05
CA VAL A 137 -17.08 -15.14 11.54
C VAL A 137 -17.81 -14.54 10.34
N ARG A 138 -19.11 -14.76 10.28
CA ARG A 138 -19.99 -14.35 9.19
C ARG A 138 -21.31 -13.85 9.74
N GLU A 139 -22.07 -13.14 8.92
CA GLU A 139 -23.44 -12.73 9.20
C GLU A 139 -24.39 -13.93 9.22
N SER A 140 -25.38 -13.88 10.12
CA SER A 140 -26.46 -14.85 10.12
C SER A 140 -27.46 -14.52 9.00
N GLN A 141 -27.63 -15.45 8.07
CA GLN A 141 -28.64 -15.34 7.01
C GLN A 141 -30.06 -15.67 7.51
N SER A 142 -30.18 -16.40 8.61
CA SER A 142 -31.48 -16.80 9.18
C SER A 142 -32.06 -15.77 10.13
N LYS A 143 -31.23 -14.88 10.71
CA LYS A 143 -31.64 -13.78 11.58
C LYS A 143 -30.77 -12.54 11.30
N PRO A 144 -31.25 -11.59 10.48
CA PRO A 144 -30.53 -10.36 10.18
C PRO A 144 -30.22 -9.57 11.46
N GLY A 145 -28.95 -9.20 11.66
CA GLY A 145 -28.46 -8.55 12.89
C GLY A 145 -27.88 -9.51 13.93
N ASP A 146 -28.13 -10.82 13.83
CA ASP A 146 -27.48 -11.80 14.67
C ASP A 146 -26.10 -12.15 14.11
N PHE A 147 -25.08 -11.84 14.90
CA PHE A 147 -23.78 -12.51 14.86
C PHE A 147 -23.67 -13.51 16.02
N VAL A 148 -24.84 -13.87 16.57
CA VAL A 148 -25.16 -14.08 17.98
C VAL A 148 -25.10 -12.76 18.78
N LEU A 149 -26.22 -12.02 18.78
CA LEU A 149 -26.37 -10.74 19.49
C LEU A 149 -27.50 -10.87 20.54
N SER A 150 -27.23 -10.57 21.80
CA SER A 150 -28.27 -10.38 22.82
C SER A 150 -28.06 -9.08 23.58
N ASP A 151 -29.03 -8.17 23.47
CA ASP A 151 -29.08 -6.90 24.23
C ASP A 151 -27.93 -5.92 23.88
N ASN A 152 -27.71 -5.67 22.58
CA ASN A 152 -26.64 -4.81 22.03
C ASN A 152 -25.20 -5.21 22.41
N LYS A 153 -25.01 -6.43 22.91
CA LYS A 153 -23.71 -7.06 23.14
C LYS A 153 -23.63 -8.39 22.42
N TYR A 154 -22.41 -8.84 22.16
CA TYR A 154 -22.12 -10.11 21.49
C TYR A 154 -21.94 -11.21 22.53
N ASP A 155 -22.50 -12.39 22.28
CA ASP A 155 -22.29 -13.60 23.08
C ASP A 155 -22.36 -14.84 22.16
N VAL A 156 -22.28 -16.06 22.69
CA VAL A 156 -22.35 -17.30 21.89
C VAL A 156 -23.57 -18.18 22.25
N GLY A 157 -24.64 -17.57 22.77
CA GLY A 157 -25.85 -18.22 23.24
C GLY A 157 -25.91 -18.41 24.77
N GLY A 158 -24.96 -17.83 25.50
CA GLY A 158 -24.82 -17.89 26.97
C GLY A 158 -23.41 -17.50 27.43
N GLY A 159 -23.26 -17.14 28.71
CA GLY A 159 -21.97 -16.77 29.32
C GLY A 159 -21.68 -15.26 29.32
N GLU A 160 -20.41 -14.89 29.16
CA GLU A 160 -19.96 -13.49 29.13
C GLU A 160 -20.49 -12.76 27.88
N LYS A 161 -20.76 -11.46 28.05
CA LYS A 161 -21.22 -10.57 26.98
C LYS A 161 -20.15 -9.55 26.65
N PHE A 162 -19.94 -9.30 25.36
CA PHE A 162 -18.84 -8.47 24.86
C PHE A 162 -19.36 -7.25 24.09
N ASP A 163 -18.62 -6.15 24.16
CA ASP A 163 -18.98 -4.89 23.48
C ASP A 163 -18.60 -4.89 21.98
N SER A 164 -17.77 -5.84 21.53
CA SER A 164 -17.41 -6.03 20.12
C SER A 164 -17.16 -7.50 19.77
N LEU A 165 -17.30 -7.89 18.48
CA LEU A 165 -16.90 -9.23 18.02
C LEU A 165 -15.39 -9.46 18.20
N SER A 166 -14.56 -8.41 18.11
CA SER A 166 -13.12 -8.53 18.40
C SER A 166 -12.86 -9.01 19.82
N ASP A 167 -13.56 -8.43 20.80
CA ASP A 167 -13.38 -8.78 22.22
C ASP A 167 -13.88 -10.20 22.49
N LEU A 168 -15.01 -10.58 21.88
CA LEU A 168 -15.53 -11.95 21.93
C LEU A 168 -14.51 -12.96 21.39
N ILE A 169 -13.97 -12.71 20.19
CA ILE A 169 -13.00 -13.62 19.57
C ILE A 169 -11.70 -13.70 20.36
N GLU A 170 -11.18 -12.59 20.89
CA GLU A 170 -9.96 -12.59 21.69
C GLU A 170 -10.14 -13.34 23.02
N HIS A 171 -11.32 -13.24 23.64
CA HIS A 171 -11.68 -14.05 24.79
C HIS A 171 -11.66 -15.55 24.44
N TYR A 172 -12.37 -15.98 23.40
CA TYR A 172 -12.49 -17.40 23.05
C TYR A 172 -11.26 -18.01 22.38
N LYS A 173 -10.30 -17.20 21.93
CA LYS A 173 -8.95 -17.67 21.60
C LYS A 173 -8.19 -18.17 22.84
N ARG A 174 -8.37 -17.50 23.98
CA ARG A 174 -7.69 -17.81 25.25
C ARG A 174 -8.47 -18.84 26.05
N ASN A 175 -9.80 -18.81 25.93
CA ASN A 175 -10.73 -19.69 26.62
C ASN A 175 -11.54 -20.50 25.58
N PRO A 176 -11.04 -21.63 25.07
CA PRO A 176 -11.71 -22.40 24.01
C PRO A 176 -13.13 -22.84 24.41
N MET A 177 -14.05 -22.82 23.44
CA MET A 177 -15.42 -23.27 23.66
C MET A 177 -15.50 -24.80 23.73
N VAL A 178 -16.43 -25.34 24.52
CA VAL A 178 -16.68 -26.78 24.62
C VAL A 178 -18.12 -27.05 24.18
N GLU A 179 -18.29 -27.88 23.15
CA GLU A 179 -19.60 -28.33 22.71
C GLU A 179 -20.21 -29.34 23.69
N THR A 180 -21.54 -29.51 23.63
CA THR A 180 -22.26 -30.54 24.39
C THR A 180 -21.79 -31.96 24.07
N SER A 181 -21.17 -32.17 22.90
CA SER A 181 -20.50 -33.42 22.51
C SER A 181 -19.21 -33.71 23.28
N GLY A 182 -18.69 -32.74 24.04
CA GLY A 182 -17.37 -32.79 24.69
C GLY A 182 -16.22 -32.33 23.80
N SER A 183 -16.50 -31.94 22.56
CA SER A 183 -15.49 -31.45 21.61
C SER A 183 -15.06 -30.02 21.93
N VAL A 184 -13.75 -29.75 21.91
CA VAL A 184 -13.20 -28.42 22.22
C VAL A 184 -12.91 -27.64 20.93
N VAL A 185 -13.64 -26.55 20.71
CA VAL A 185 -13.49 -25.67 19.55
C VAL A 185 -12.40 -24.63 19.83
N HIS A 186 -11.26 -24.78 19.16
CA HIS A 186 -10.12 -23.87 19.29
C HIS A 186 -10.10 -22.84 18.16
N LEU A 187 -10.03 -21.56 18.51
CA LEU A 187 -9.81 -20.47 17.56
C LEU A 187 -8.30 -20.23 17.40
N ARG A 188 -7.60 -21.05 16.63
CA ARG A 188 -6.13 -20.99 16.53
C ARG A 188 -5.65 -20.00 15.48
N GLN A 189 -6.21 -20.06 14.27
CA GLN A 189 -5.83 -19.16 13.20
C GLN A 189 -7.03 -18.60 12.42
N PRO A 190 -7.04 -17.31 12.09
CA PRO A 190 -7.99 -16.73 11.15
C PRO A 190 -7.94 -17.46 9.80
N PHE A 191 -9.09 -17.76 9.24
CA PHE A 191 -9.17 -18.26 7.87
C PHE A 191 -8.87 -17.14 6.86
N ASN A 192 -7.70 -17.21 6.24
CA ASN A 192 -7.23 -16.22 5.28
C ASN A 192 -7.65 -16.59 3.85
N ALA A 193 -8.76 -16.03 3.38
CA ALA A 193 -9.24 -16.26 2.01
C ALA A 193 -8.33 -15.68 0.90
N THR A 194 -7.41 -14.76 1.26
CA THR A 194 -6.55 -14.01 0.33
C THR A 194 -5.32 -14.78 -0.18
N ARG A 195 -4.84 -15.81 0.54
CA ARG A 195 -3.79 -16.70 0.00
C ARG A 195 -4.44 -17.48 -1.13
N ILE A 196 -3.83 -17.61 -2.30
CA ILE A 196 -4.35 -18.38 -3.45
C ILE A 196 -3.21 -19.13 -4.14
N ASN A 197 -3.54 -20.17 -4.90
CA ASN A 197 -2.60 -20.74 -5.86
C ASN A 197 -2.52 -19.81 -7.08
N ALA A 198 -1.32 -19.60 -7.64
CA ALA A 198 -1.13 -18.83 -8.86
C ALA A 198 -1.99 -19.33 -10.02
N SER A 199 -2.17 -20.65 -10.17
CA SER A 199 -3.05 -21.25 -11.20
C SER A 199 -4.53 -20.86 -11.02
N GLY A 200 -4.94 -20.51 -9.80
CA GLY A 200 -6.30 -20.10 -9.46
C GLY A 200 -6.56 -18.59 -9.58
N ILE A 201 -5.59 -17.78 -10.02
CA ILE A 201 -5.71 -16.32 -10.04
C ILE A 201 -6.89 -15.85 -10.90
N GLU A 202 -7.12 -16.45 -12.06
CA GLU A 202 -8.22 -16.06 -12.95
C GLU A 202 -9.58 -16.27 -12.27
N SER A 203 -9.75 -17.42 -11.59
CA SER A 203 -10.96 -17.72 -10.83
C SER A 203 -11.17 -16.71 -9.69
N ARG A 204 -10.09 -16.38 -8.96
CA ARG A 204 -10.15 -15.38 -7.88
C ARG A 204 -10.55 -13.99 -8.42
N VAL A 205 -9.96 -13.57 -9.53
CA VAL A 205 -10.28 -12.29 -10.17
C VAL A 205 -11.74 -12.25 -10.61
N ARG A 206 -12.27 -13.32 -11.24
CA ARG A 206 -13.68 -13.42 -11.61
C ARG A 206 -14.61 -13.34 -10.39
N GLN A 207 -14.24 -14.01 -9.30
CA GLN A 207 -14.97 -13.95 -8.03
C GLN A 207 -15.04 -12.52 -7.49
N LEU A 208 -13.89 -11.85 -7.36
CA LEU A 208 -13.80 -10.47 -6.85
C LEU A 208 -14.59 -9.47 -7.70
N HIS A 209 -14.61 -9.65 -9.03
CA HIS A 209 -15.43 -8.82 -9.92
C HIS A 209 -16.93 -9.05 -9.72
N LYS A 210 -17.36 -10.31 -9.58
CA LYS A 210 -18.77 -10.64 -9.39
C LYS A 210 -19.30 -10.06 -8.07
N GLU A 211 -18.53 -10.19 -7.00
CA GLU A 211 -18.87 -9.67 -5.68
C GLU A 211 -19.02 -8.14 -5.71
N ASN A 212 -18.15 -7.44 -6.44
CA ASN A 212 -18.21 -5.98 -6.61
C ASN A 212 -19.48 -5.46 -7.32
N GLY A 213 -20.21 -6.32 -8.04
CA GLY A 213 -21.43 -5.96 -8.79
C GLY A 213 -22.74 -6.53 -8.23
N SER A 214 -22.72 -7.39 -7.21
CA SER A 214 -23.88 -8.24 -6.84
C SER A 214 -24.78 -7.68 -5.72
N SER A 215 -24.66 -6.40 -5.37
CA SER A 215 -25.60 -5.76 -4.44
C SER A 215 -26.90 -5.33 -5.13
N ASN A 216 -27.62 -6.31 -5.70
CA ASN A 216 -29.08 -6.42 -5.73
C ASN A 216 -29.52 -7.68 -6.52
N GLY A 217 -30.32 -8.53 -5.86
CA GLY A 217 -31.40 -9.30 -6.48
C GLY A 217 -31.03 -10.45 -7.42
N TRP A 218 -31.15 -11.67 -6.91
CA TRP A 218 -31.44 -12.83 -7.75
C TRP A 218 -32.69 -12.56 -8.62
N ALA A 219 -32.59 -12.90 -9.91
CA ALA A 219 -33.57 -12.82 -11.00
C ALA A 219 -33.65 -11.50 -11.80
N SER A 220 -33.04 -11.49 -13.00
CA SER A 220 -33.82 -11.51 -14.25
C SER A 220 -32.91 -11.67 -15.47
N TRP A 221 -32.81 -12.89 -15.98
CA TRP A 221 -32.57 -13.13 -17.41
C TRP A 221 -33.95 -13.19 -18.05
N ASN A 222 -34.34 -12.15 -18.79
CA ASN A 222 -35.07 -12.18 -20.05
C ASN A 222 -35.42 -10.75 -20.45
N GLY A 223 -34.98 -10.34 -21.64
CA GLY A 223 -35.07 -8.97 -22.14
C GLY A 223 -36.50 -8.43 -22.20
N ALA A 224 -36.69 -7.28 -21.56
CA ALA A 224 -37.78 -6.33 -21.83
C ALA A 224 -37.29 -4.92 -21.40
N PRO A 225 -37.72 -3.84 -22.09
CA PRO A 225 -37.22 -2.49 -21.83
C PRO A 225 -37.86 -1.94 -20.53
N GLY A 226 -37.02 -1.40 -19.65
CA GLY A 226 -37.38 -0.97 -18.30
C GLY A 226 -38.22 0.31 -18.26
N ILE A 227 -39.24 0.28 -17.40
CA ILE A 227 -40.05 1.41 -16.96
C ILE A 227 -39.32 2.12 -15.81
N ASP A 228 -39.42 3.46 -15.79
CA ASP A 228 -38.94 4.35 -14.73
C ASP A 228 -39.40 3.90 -13.33
N GLU A 229 -38.46 3.80 -12.38
CA GLU A 229 -38.78 3.83 -10.95
C GLU A 229 -37.84 4.77 -10.19
N SER A 230 -38.39 5.94 -9.87
CA SER A 230 -38.00 6.79 -8.76
C SER A 230 -38.25 6.05 -7.43
N GLY A 231 -37.18 5.63 -6.75
CA GLY A 231 -37.25 4.96 -5.45
C GLY A 231 -35.95 5.07 -4.66
N SER A 232 -36.08 5.51 -3.41
CA SER A 232 -35.04 5.87 -2.44
C SER A 232 -33.95 4.82 -2.17
N GLY A 233 -32.68 5.28 -2.18
CA GLY A 233 -31.63 4.89 -1.22
C GLY A 233 -31.37 3.39 -0.98
N ARG A 234 -30.79 2.69 -1.96
CA ARG A 234 -30.05 1.44 -1.69
C ARG A 234 -28.65 1.56 -2.27
N GLY A 235 -27.66 1.60 -1.37
CA GLY A 235 -26.25 1.73 -1.72
C GLY A 235 -25.80 0.57 -2.62
N LYS A 236 -25.11 0.90 -3.71
CA LYS A 236 -24.27 -0.06 -4.44
C LYS A 236 -23.23 -0.60 -3.44
N GLY A 237 -23.49 -1.78 -2.90
CA GLY A 237 -22.60 -2.48 -1.97
C GLY A 237 -21.24 -2.71 -2.61
N LYS A 238 -20.20 -2.29 -1.89
CA LYS A 238 -18.79 -2.39 -2.27
C LYS A 238 -18.23 -3.70 -1.69
N ALA A 239 -18.14 -4.73 -2.51
CA ALA A 239 -17.59 -6.04 -2.11
C ALA A 239 -16.49 -6.50 -3.08
N GLY A 240 -15.84 -7.62 -2.81
CA GLY A 240 -14.76 -8.13 -3.66
C GLY A 240 -13.46 -7.31 -3.52
N PHE A 241 -12.92 -6.78 -4.62
CA PHE A 241 -11.61 -6.08 -4.59
C PHE A 241 -11.56 -4.93 -3.58
N TRP A 242 -12.67 -4.19 -3.49
CA TRP A 242 -12.73 -3.03 -2.61
C TRP A 242 -12.65 -3.44 -1.13
N GLU A 243 -13.36 -4.51 -0.76
CA GLU A 243 -13.38 -5.03 0.61
C GLU A 243 -12.01 -5.59 1.01
N GLU A 244 -11.35 -6.36 0.13
CA GLU A 244 -9.99 -6.86 0.38
C GLU A 244 -8.98 -5.72 0.51
N PHE A 245 -9.08 -4.68 -0.34
CA PHE A 245 -8.22 -3.51 -0.25
C PHE A 245 -8.43 -2.75 1.06
N GLU A 246 -9.67 -2.47 1.47
CA GLU A 246 -9.94 -1.80 2.74
C GLU A 246 -9.52 -2.62 3.97
N SER A 247 -9.64 -3.95 3.89
CA SER A 247 -9.15 -4.85 4.94
C SER A 247 -7.63 -4.75 5.12
N LEU A 248 -6.87 -4.64 4.02
CA LEU A 248 -5.43 -4.37 4.08
C LEU A 248 -5.15 -3.00 4.71
N GLN A 249 -5.93 -2.00 4.33
CA GLN A 249 -5.73 -0.61 4.75
C GLN A 249 -5.91 -0.40 6.26
N GLN A 250 -6.65 -1.23 6.99
CA GLN A 250 -6.75 -1.10 8.46
C GLN A 250 -5.52 -1.60 9.20
N LEU A 251 -4.71 -2.44 8.56
CA LEU A 251 -3.44 -2.89 9.13
C LEU A 251 -2.41 -1.74 9.17
N GLU A 252 -2.64 -0.64 8.46
CA GLU A 252 -1.71 0.51 8.42
C GLU A 252 -1.37 1.06 9.81
N CYS A 253 -2.31 1.04 10.76
CA CYS A 253 -2.08 1.47 12.14
C CYS A 253 -1.07 0.58 12.89
N ARG A 254 -0.90 -0.68 12.45
CA ARG A 254 0.12 -1.60 12.99
C ARG A 254 1.52 -1.31 12.41
N HIS A 255 1.60 -0.50 11.36
CA HIS A 255 2.82 -0.17 10.63
C HIS A 255 3.23 1.31 10.77
N LEU A 256 2.84 1.95 11.88
CA LEU A 256 3.29 3.30 12.24
C LEU A 256 4.73 3.26 12.78
N PHE A 257 5.71 3.10 11.89
CA PHE A 257 7.12 3.09 12.25
C PHE A 257 7.71 4.51 12.35
N SER A 258 8.85 4.62 13.03
CA SER A 258 9.58 5.87 13.19
C SER A 258 10.07 6.44 11.85
N ARG A 259 9.93 7.76 11.69
CA ARG A 259 10.32 8.56 10.51
C ARG A 259 11.04 9.85 10.94
N LYS A 260 11.73 9.80 12.10
CA LYS A 260 12.31 10.97 12.77
C LYS A 260 13.38 11.63 11.92
N GLU A 261 14.14 10.84 11.15
CA GLU A 261 15.23 11.36 10.33
C GLU A 261 14.71 12.26 9.21
N GLY A 262 13.59 11.91 8.58
CA GLY A 262 12.94 12.74 7.56
C GLY A 262 12.28 14.01 8.11
N LEU A 263 11.97 14.05 9.41
CA LEU A 263 11.37 15.20 10.09
C LEU A 263 12.42 16.24 10.55
N ARG A 264 13.72 15.93 10.47
CA ARG A 264 14.78 16.86 10.87
C ARG A 264 14.70 18.16 10.05
N PRO A 265 14.92 19.34 10.66
CA PRO A 265 14.86 20.62 9.97
C PRO A 265 15.70 20.67 8.68
N GLU A 266 16.89 20.07 8.71
CA GLU A 266 17.86 20.06 7.61
C GLU A 266 17.42 19.17 6.45
N ASN A 267 16.60 18.14 6.74
CA ASN A 267 16.11 17.18 5.76
C ASN A 267 14.76 17.59 5.14
N ARG A 268 14.06 18.58 5.72
CA ARG A 268 12.72 18.98 5.27
C ARG A 268 12.69 19.38 3.79
N ALA A 269 13.71 20.10 3.32
CA ALA A 269 13.83 20.52 1.92
C ALA A 269 14.24 19.39 0.96
N LYS A 270 14.67 18.24 1.48
CA LYS A 270 15.00 17.03 0.70
C LYS A 270 13.77 16.14 0.46
N ASN A 271 12.62 16.48 1.04
CA ASN A 271 11.36 15.75 0.88
C ASN A 271 10.46 16.46 -0.14
N ARG A 272 10.03 15.75 -1.19
CA ARG A 272 9.07 16.27 -2.16
C ARG A 272 7.74 16.59 -1.50
N TYR A 273 7.33 15.74 -0.56
CA TYR A 273 6.13 15.90 0.24
C TYR A 273 6.50 15.86 1.72
N LYS A 274 6.16 16.93 2.44
CA LYS A 274 6.53 17.15 3.84
C LYS A 274 6.20 15.98 4.76
N ASN A 275 5.10 15.27 4.52
CA ASN A 275 4.61 14.19 5.39
C ASN A 275 4.70 12.81 4.73
N ILE A 276 5.44 12.65 3.63
CA ILE A 276 5.76 11.34 3.04
C ILE A 276 7.26 11.13 3.22
N LEU A 277 7.60 10.35 4.24
CA LEU A 277 8.95 10.24 4.77
C LEU A 277 9.37 8.78 4.85
N PRO A 278 10.66 8.46 4.64
CA PRO A 278 11.15 7.10 4.72
C PRO A 278 11.14 6.60 6.16
N PHE A 279 10.86 5.31 6.35
CA PHE A 279 11.00 4.68 7.67
C PHE A 279 12.47 4.61 8.09
N ASP A 280 12.78 4.98 9.34
CA ASP A 280 14.15 5.10 9.83
C ASP A 280 14.94 3.78 9.79
N HIS A 281 14.26 2.65 9.97
CA HIS A 281 14.88 1.31 10.06
C HIS A 281 15.27 0.71 8.71
N THR A 282 14.65 1.15 7.62
CA THR A 282 14.93 0.69 6.25
C THR A 282 15.41 1.81 5.33
N ARG A 283 15.60 3.04 5.84
CA ARG A 283 16.04 4.15 5.00
C ARG A 283 17.43 3.87 4.42
N VAL A 284 17.67 4.34 3.21
CA VAL A 284 19.02 4.39 2.66
C VAL A 284 19.80 5.49 3.39
N LYS A 285 21.01 5.18 3.85
CA LYS A 285 21.92 6.13 4.49
C LYS A 285 23.10 6.39 3.54
N LEU A 286 23.31 7.64 3.14
CA LEU A 286 24.45 8.00 2.30
C LEU A 286 25.73 7.92 3.14
N LYS A 287 26.75 7.22 2.63
CA LYS A 287 28.07 6.99 3.23
C LYS A 287 29.07 7.95 2.61
N ASP A 288 30.27 8.07 3.17
CA ASP A 288 31.34 8.92 2.60
C ASP A 288 30.92 10.39 2.30
N VAL A 289 29.95 10.87 3.08
CA VAL A 289 29.47 12.25 3.14
C VAL A 289 30.14 12.99 4.30
N ASP A 290 30.13 14.32 4.30
CA ASP A 290 30.74 15.12 5.37
C ASP A 290 29.98 14.91 6.70
N PRO A 291 30.59 14.30 7.73
CA PRO A 291 29.93 14.05 9.01
C PRO A 291 29.61 15.33 9.78
N ASN A 292 30.21 16.47 9.41
CA ASN A 292 29.96 17.76 10.06
C ASN A 292 28.74 18.49 9.46
N VAL A 293 28.18 18.00 8.36
CA VAL A 293 26.99 18.57 7.73
C VAL A 293 25.76 17.79 8.19
N PRO A 294 24.90 18.36 9.06
CA PRO A 294 23.71 17.65 9.53
C PRO A 294 22.76 17.32 8.37
N GLY A 295 22.28 16.09 8.30
CA GLY A 295 21.41 15.62 7.20
C GLY A 295 22.13 15.27 5.90
N ALA A 296 23.47 15.26 5.88
CA ALA A 296 24.23 14.84 4.72
C ALA A 296 24.02 13.35 4.36
N ASP A 297 23.70 12.51 5.35
CA ASP A 297 23.45 11.08 5.16
C ASP A 297 22.01 10.76 4.69
N TYR A 298 21.18 11.79 4.49
CA TYR A 298 19.75 11.64 4.24
C TYR A 298 19.40 11.69 2.76
N ILE A 299 18.61 10.70 2.34
CA ILE A 299 17.82 10.70 1.12
C ILE A 299 16.45 10.07 1.42
N ASN A 300 15.39 10.55 0.76
CA ASN A 300 14.06 9.98 0.89
C ASN A 300 13.95 8.69 0.05
N ALA A 301 14.44 7.59 0.63
CA ALA A 301 14.45 6.27 0.01
C ALA A 301 14.48 5.14 1.06
N ASN A 302 13.88 3.99 0.75
CA ASN A 302 13.91 2.79 1.58
C ASN A 302 14.35 1.55 0.78
N TYR A 303 15.09 0.66 1.43
CA TYR A 303 15.29 -0.71 0.94
C TYR A 303 14.00 -1.51 1.07
N ILE A 304 13.65 -2.26 0.02
CA ILE A 304 12.51 -3.16 -0.01
C ILE A 304 13.00 -4.56 -0.36
N LYS A 305 12.67 -5.55 0.46
CA LYS A 305 13.10 -6.95 0.34
C LYS A 305 11.92 -7.88 0.58
N ASN A 306 11.96 -9.07 0.00
CA ASN A 306 11.00 -10.12 0.32
C ASN A 306 11.46 -10.88 1.59
N GLU A 307 10.75 -10.68 2.71
CA GLU A 307 11.10 -11.22 4.04
C GLU A 307 10.45 -12.58 4.36
N GLU A 308 9.74 -13.23 3.42
CA GLU A 308 8.96 -14.46 3.69
C GLU A 308 9.77 -15.72 4.12
N ARG A 309 11.08 -15.60 4.39
CA ARG A 309 11.94 -16.73 4.82
C ARG A 309 12.22 -16.83 6.33
N GLU A 310 11.89 -15.85 7.16
CA GLU A 310 12.25 -15.90 8.60
C GLU A 310 11.19 -16.58 9.52
N GLY A 311 10.25 -17.33 8.95
CA GLY A 311 9.15 -17.98 9.68
C GLY A 311 9.33 -19.45 10.07
N SER A 312 10.45 -20.12 9.75
CA SER A 312 10.72 -21.47 10.24
C SER A 312 11.69 -21.44 11.41
N GLY A 313 11.14 -21.27 12.61
CA GLY A 313 11.84 -21.60 13.84
C GLY A 313 12.28 -23.08 13.82
N THR A 314 13.51 -23.30 14.25
CA THR A 314 14.19 -24.60 14.46
C THR A 314 14.60 -25.38 13.21
N GLY A 315 15.91 -25.54 13.05
CA GLY A 315 16.52 -26.47 12.10
C GLY A 315 17.41 -25.77 11.08
N ALA A 316 18.71 -25.74 11.37
CA ALA A 316 19.71 -25.57 10.33
C ALA A 316 19.50 -26.65 9.27
N VAL A 317 18.90 -26.29 8.14
CA VAL A 317 19.04 -27.05 6.90
C VAL A 317 20.15 -26.36 6.13
N ALA A 318 21.36 -26.88 6.32
CA ALA A 318 22.46 -26.65 5.41
C ALA A 318 22.10 -27.28 4.06
N SER A 319 21.34 -26.58 3.23
CA SER A 319 21.32 -26.80 1.79
C SER A 319 22.12 -25.70 1.13
N ASN A 320 23.27 -26.06 0.58
CA ASN A 320 24.27 -25.25 -0.10
C ASN A 320 23.79 -24.58 -1.40
N ASP A 321 22.49 -24.26 -1.53
CA ASP A 321 21.96 -23.59 -2.71
C ASP A 321 21.94 -22.07 -2.51
N PHE A 322 23.15 -21.49 -2.54
CA PHE A 322 23.42 -20.05 -2.40
C PHE A 322 22.99 -19.22 -3.65
N SER A 323 21.99 -19.65 -4.42
CA SER A 323 21.65 -19.06 -5.72
C SER A 323 20.22 -18.54 -5.91
N ALA A 324 19.33 -18.66 -4.92
CA ALA A 324 17.98 -18.10 -5.03
C ALA A 324 17.99 -16.59 -4.78
N PHE A 325 18.23 -15.79 -5.83
CA PHE A 325 18.21 -14.33 -5.83
C PHE A 325 16.90 -13.79 -5.23
N ASN A 326 16.92 -13.37 -3.96
CA ASN A 326 15.89 -12.49 -3.44
C ASN A 326 16.16 -11.10 -4.00
N LYS A 327 15.45 -10.72 -5.06
CA LYS A 327 15.51 -9.35 -5.61
C LYS A 327 15.36 -8.33 -4.49
N CYS A 328 16.29 -7.39 -4.46
CA CYS A 328 16.27 -6.25 -3.56
C CYS A 328 15.94 -5.00 -4.38
N TYR A 329 15.15 -4.10 -3.80
CA TYR A 329 14.76 -2.86 -4.45
C TYR A 329 15.10 -1.67 -3.56
N ILE A 330 15.24 -0.51 -4.18
CA ILE A 330 15.19 0.78 -3.49
C ILE A 330 13.96 1.52 -4.00
N ALA A 331 13.00 1.78 -3.12
CA ALA A 331 11.89 2.68 -3.40
C ALA A 331 12.27 4.11 -3.01
N THR A 332 12.16 5.07 -3.93
CA THR A 332 12.48 6.48 -3.65
C THR A 332 11.51 7.43 -4.35
N GLN A 333 11.47 8.69 -3.89
CA GLN A 333 10.70 9.76 -4.51
C GLN A 333 11.34 10.24 -5.83
N GLY A 334 10.57 10.96 -6.65
CA GLY A 334 11.12 11.66 -7.80
C GLY A 334 12.08 12.77 -7.35
N CYS A 335 13.23 12.92 -8.01
CA CYS A 335 14.29 13.86 -7.64
C CYS A 335 13.81 15.31 -7.54
N LEU A 336 14.22 16.03 -6.50
CA LEU A 336 14.16 17.48 -6.44
C LEU A 336 15.48 18.05 -6.98
N PRO A 337 15.53 19.32 -7.45
CA PRO A 337 16.77 19.93 -7.92
C PRO A 337 17.93 19.83 -6.91
N ASN A 338 17.63 19.99 -5.62
CA ASN A 338 18.60 19.93 -4.52
C ASN A 338 18.91 18.50 -4.03
N THR A 339 18.31 17.45 -4.61
CA THR A 339 18.58 16.05 -4.24
C THR A 339 19.17 15.23 -5.38
N ILE A 340 19.50 15.84 -6.53
CA ILE A 340 20.07 15.12 -7.69
C ILE A 340 21.45 14.55 -7.36
N GLN A 341 22.30 15.30 -6.64
CA GLN A 341 23.59 14.81 -6.18
C GLN A 341 23.42 13.60 -5.24
N ASP A 342 22.55 13.73 -4.22
CA ASP A 342 22.22 12.67 -3.26
C ASP A 342 21.73 11.40 -3.98
N PHE A 343 20.92 11.56 -5.04
CA PHE A 343 20.41 10.45 -5.86
C PHE A 343 21.53 9.69 -6.57
N TRP A 344 22.44 10.38 -7.25
CA TRP A 344 23.56 9.71 -7.92
C TRP A 344 24.56 9.10 -6.95
N HIS A 345 24.74 9.73 -5.79
CA HIS A 345 25.52 9.16 -4.69
C HIS A 345 24.92 7.82 -4.23
N MET A 346 23.60 7.77 -4.01
CA MET A 346 22.90 6.53 -3.68
C MET A 346 23.06 5.45 -4.76
N VAL A 347 22.84 5.81 -6.03
CA VAL A 347 22.98 4.87 -7.17
C VAL A 347 24.37 4.23 -7.19
N TYR A 348 25.42 5.04 -7.01
CA TYR A 348 26.79 4.56 -6.99
C TYR A 348 27.07 3.69 -5.75
N GLN A 349 26.75 4.17 -4.54
CA GLN A 349 26.99 3.46 -3.30
C GLN A 349 26.37 2.06 -3.29
N GLU A 350 25.12 1.97 -3.75
CA GLU A 350 24.33 0.74 -3.68
C GLU A 350 24.62 -0.22 -4.83
N ASN A 351 25.52 0.15 -5.75
CA ASN A 351 25.80 -0.62 -6.96
C ASN A 351 24.54 -0.87 -7.80
N THR A 352 23.60 0.07 -7.77
CA THR A 352 22.42 0.03 -8.62
C THR A 352 22.85 0.18 -10.07
N GLN A 353 22.47 -0.77 -10.92
CA GLN A 353 22.72 -0.71 -12.36
C GLN A 353 21.43 -0.54 -13.18
N VAL A 354 20.26 -0.73 -12.55
CA VAL A 354 18.95 -0.58 -13.19
C VAL A 354 18.12 0.43 -12.40
N ILE A 355 17.67 1.48 -13.09
CA ILE A 355 16.77 2.50 -12.56
C ILE A 355 15.45 2.42 -13.32
N VAL A 356 14.34 2.33 -12.59
CA VAL A 356 12.97 2.33 -13.10
C VAL A 356 12.27 3.62 -12.68
N MET A 357 11.89 4.44 -13.66
CA MET A 357 11.13 5.68 -13.49
C MET A 357 9.71 5.49 -14.03
N THR A 358 8.70 5.61 -13.17
CA THR A 358 7.28 5.33 -13.49
C THR A 358 6.39 6.58 -13.55
N THR A 359 7.00 7.74 -13.84
CA THR A 359 6.30 9.03 -13.97
C THR A 359 7.01 9.88 -15.02
N LYS A 360 6.26 10.78 -15.66
CA LYS A 360 6.86 11.84 -16.48
C LYS A 360 7.49 12.90 -15.59
N GLU A 361 8.36 13.75 -16.13
CA GLU A 361 8.94 14.88 -15.38
C GLU A 361 7.85 15.82 -14.84
N MET A 362 6.84 16.07 -15.67
CA MET A 362 5.68 16.90 -15.37
C MET A 362 4.39 16.20 -15.82
N GLU A 363 3.38 16.23 -14.96
CA GLU A 363 2.03 15.71 -15.24
C GLU A 363 1.02 16.79 -14.83
N ARG A 364 0.11 17.15 -15.75
CA ARG A 364 -0.91 18.22 -15.54
C ARG A 364 -0.34 19.54 -15.02
N GLY A 365 0.81 19.96 -15.55
CA GLY A 365 1.49 21.19 -15.14
C GLY A 365 2.15 21.13 -13.76
N LYS A 366 2.19 19.97 -13.10
CA LYS A 366 2.86 19.78 -11.81
C LYS A 366 4.13 18.95 -11.97
N ASN A 367 5.22 19.43 -11.37
CA ASN A 367 6.50 18.73 -11.36
C ASN A 367 6.41 17.46 -10.51
N LYS A 368 6.66 16.31 -11.14
CA LYS A 368 6.68 14.99 -10.48
C LYS A 368 8.10 14.52 -10.22
N CYS A 369 9.05 14.85 -11.10
CA CYS A 369 10.46 14.51 -10.97
C CYS A 369 11.32 15.53 -11.74
N ALA A 370 12.35 16.08 -11.11
CA ALA A 370 13.35 16.89 -11.81
C ALA A 370 14.22 15.97 -12.68
N ARG A 371 14.58 16.44 -13.87
CA ARG A 371 15.52 15.74 -14.73
C ARG A 371 16.87 15.62 -14.04
N TYR A 372 17.33 14.39 -13.86
CA TYR A 372 18.63 14.06 -13.24
C TYR A 372 19.61 13.42 -14.22
N TRP A 373 19.32 13.50 -15.53
CA TRP A 373 20.14 12.91 -16.59
C TRP A 373 20.40 13.91 -17.73
N PRO A 374 21.55 13.81 -18.42
CA PRO A 374 21.84 14.57 -19.64
C PRO A 374 21.15 13.97 -20.88
N GLU A 375 21.09 14.72 -21.99
CA GLU A 375 20.65 14.18 -23.28
C GLU A 375 21.73 13.32 -23.94
N GLU A 376 21.35 12.50 -24.92
CA GLU A 376 22.26 11.56 -25.59
C GLU A 376 23.51 12.26 -26.18
N GLY A 377 24.69 11.72 -25.86
CA GLY A 377 25.99 12.29 -26.25
C GLY A 377 26.54 13.34 -25.27
N GLU A 378 25.72 13.88 -24.37
CA GLU A 378 26.14 14.89 -23.40
C GLU A 378 26.71 14.28 -22.10
N VAL A 379 27.40 15.13 -21.35
CA VAL A 379 27.88 14.85 -19.98
C VAL A 379 27.33 15.93 -19.07
N ALA A 380 26.70 15.52 -17.97
CA ALA A 380 26.31 16.40 -16.88
C ALA A 380 27.16 16.13 -15.64
N GLU A 381 27.51 17.19 -14.92
CA GLU A 381 28.17 17.11 -13.62
C GLU A 381 27.19 17.50 -12.51
N TYR A 382 27.10 16.68 -11.46
CA TYR A 382 26.21 16.89 -10.33
C TYR A 382 27.01 17.00 -9.04
N GLY A 383 26.83 18.12 -8.34
CA GLY A 383 27.43 18.33 -7.02
C GLY A 383 28.96 18.40 -7.00
N ASN A 384 29.59 18.67 -8.15
CA ASN A 384 31.04 18.55 -8.35
C ASN A 384 31.60 17.20 -7.88
N GLU A 385 30.80 16.13 -7.93
CA GLU A 385 31.16 14.80 -7.42
C GLU A 385 30.90 13.72 -8.46
N TRP A 386 29.77 13.83 -9.16
CA TRP A 386 29.29 12.82 -10.10
C TRP A 386 29.29 13.34 -11.52
N LYS A 387 29.91 12.59 -12.44
CA LYS A 387 29.78 12.80 -13.88
C LYS A 387 28.90 11.71 -14.45
N VAL A 388 27.87 12.12 -15.18
CA VAL A 388 26.94 11.21 -15.87
C VAL A 388 27.03 11.51 -17.35
N ARG A 389 27.43 10.52 -18.14
CA ARG A 389 27.46 10.61 -19.61
C ARG A 389 26.32 9.79 -20.18
N ALA A 390 25.52 10.37 -21.08
CA ALA A 390 24.52 9.59 -21.82
C ALA A 390 25.14 8.95 -23.05
N LEU A 391 25.08 7.63 -23.09
CA LEU A 391 25.71 6.80 -24.11
C LEU A 391 24.76 6.46 -25.26
N ALA A 392 23.53 6.09 -24.92
CA ALA A 392 22.55 5.63 -25.89
C ALA A 392 21.12 5.90 -25.41
N ARG A 393 20.21 6.06 -26.36
CA ARG A 393 18.77 6.15 -26.11
C ARG A 393 17.98 5.30 -27.09
N THR A 394 17.10 4.45 -26.55
CA THR A 394 16.13 3.67 -27.34
C THR A 394 14.73 3.94 -26.80
N SER A 395 13.74 4.05 -27.68
CA SER A 395 12.34 4.29 -27.27
C SER A 395 11.43 3.23 -27.85
N THR A 396 10.49 2.75 -27.04
CA THR A 396 9.36 1.92 -27.44
C THR A 396 8.07 2.75 -27.37
N ALA A 397 6.91 2.13 -27.62
CA ALA A 397 5.63 2.78 -27.41
C ALA A 397 5.36 3.11 -25.93
N ASP A 398 5.89 2.29 -25.02
CA ASP A 398 5.54 2.35 -23.59
C ASP A 398 6.61 3.02 -22.73
N TYR A 399 7.89 2.96 -23.13
CA TYR A 399 9.00 3.45 -22.33
C TYR A 399 10.20 3.93 -23.16
N THR A 400 11.07 4.73 -22.52
CA THR A 400 12.39 5.09 -23.06
C THR A 400 13.47 4.43 -22.21
N LEU A 401 14.38 3.69 -22.85
CA LEU A 401 15.62 3.20 -22.26
C LEU A 401 16.74 4.20 -22.54
N ARG A 402 17.46 4.61 -21.50
CA ARG A 402 18.72 5.36 -21.61
C ARG A 402 19.84 4.57 -20.97
N GLU A 403 21.02 4.68 -21.57
CA GLU A 403 22.23 4.11 -21.01
C GLU A 403 23.17 5.22 -20.55
N PHE A 404 23.62 5.13 -19.31
CA PHE A 404 24.54 6.11 -18.73
C PHE A 404 25.86 5.46 -18.35
N LEU A 405 26.93 6.25 -18.40
CA LEU A 405 28.17 5.98 -17.68
C LEU A 405 28.25 6.94 -16.49
N LEU A 406 28.13 6.40 -15.28
CA LEU A 406 28.27 7.12 -14.03
C LEU A 406 29.71 6.99 -13.53
N GLN A 407 30.35 8.12 -13.21
CA GLN A 407 31.70 8.15 -12.67
C GLN A 407 31.79 9.14 -11.52
N GLY A 408 32.31 8.71 -10.37
CA GLY A 408 32.65 9.60 -9.27
C GLY A 408 34.04 10.20 -9.45
N ASN A 409 34.30 11.33 -8.80
CA ASN A 409 35.62 11.97 -8.84
C ASN A 409 36.46 11.78 -7.56
N LYS A 410 35.88 11.23 -6.50
CA LYS A 410 36.61 10.89 -5.27
C LYS A 410 37.40 9.57 -5.47
N PRO A 411 38.54 9.38 -4.77
CA PRO A 411 39.35 8.17 -4.92
C PRO A 411 38.61 6.86 -4.63
N ASN A 412 37.65 6.87 -3.70
CA ASN A 412 36.78 5.73 -3.39
C ASN A 412 35.68 5.48 -4.44
N PHE A 413 35.49 6.38 -5.40
CA PHE A 413 34.41 6.36 -6.40
C PHE A 413 34.92 6.35 -7.85
N SER A 414 36.17 5.93 -8.07
CA SER A 414 36.84 6.07 -9.37
C SER A 414 36.32 5.16 -10.47
N GLU A 415 35.74 4.01 -10.13
CA GLU A 415 35.31 2.98 -11.09
C GLU A 415 34.03 3.38 -11.83
N PRO A 416 34.07 3.60 -13.16
CA PRO A 416 32.88 3.96 -13.92
C PRO A 416 31.86 2.81 -13.95
N ARG A 417 30.57 3.14 -13.81
CA ARG A 417 29.48 2.17 -13.79
C ARG A 417 28.48 2.44 -14.90
N ARG A 418 28.13 1.39 -15.65
CA ARG A 418 27.07 1.46 -16.65
C ARG A 418 25.71 1.32 -15.98
N ILE A 419 24.81 2.27 -16.23
CA ILE A 419 23.48 2.35 -15.65
C ILE A 419 22.43 2.30 -16.75
N TYR A 420 21.41 1.47 -16.58
CA TYR A 420 20.27 1.33 -17.49
C TYR A 420 19.06 2.01 -16.86
N HIS A 421 18.59 3.07 -17.51
CA HIS A 421 17.48 3.90 -17.05
C HIS A 421 16.24 3.63 -17.88
N TYR A 422 15.28 2.94 -17.27
CA TYR A 422 14.00 2.57 -17.84
C TYR A 422 12.95 3.61 -17.40
N HIS A 423 12.53 4.47 -18.32
CA HIS A 423 11.53 5.51 -18.08
C HIS A 423 10.20 5.13 -18.74
N PHE A 424 9.28 4.60 -17.95
CA PHE A 424 7.93 4.22 -18.36
C PHE A 424 7.04 5.46 -18.56
N GLN A 425 6.43 5.59 -19.74
CA GLN A 425 5.69 6.78 -20.18
C GLN A 425 4.19 6.53 -20.37
N ALA A 426 3.76 5.26 -20.40
CA ALA A 426 2.39 4.85 -20.62
C ALA A 426 1.49 4.87 -19.37
N TRP A 427 2.03 5.18 -18.17
CA TRP A 427 1.19 5.29 -16.98
C TRP A 427 0.29 6.54 -17.05
N PRO A 428 -1.04 6.42 -16.87
CA PRO A 428 -1.94 7.56 -16.93
C PRO A 428 -1.80 8.50 -15.72
N ASP A 429 -2.09 9.79 -15.91
CA ASP A 429 -2.02 10.77 -14.82
C ASP A 429 -2.91 10.40 -13.60
N HIS A 430 -4.05 9.74 -13.85
CA HIS A 430 -4.92 9.19 -12.81
C HIS A 430 -5.25 7.72 -13.09
N GLY A 431 -5.31 6.94 -12.01
CA GLY A 431 -5.66 5.52 -12.08
C GLY A 431 -4.47 4.65 -12.52
N VAL A 432 -4.80 3.62 -13.28
CA VAL A 432 -3.88 2.57 -13.71
C VAL A 432 -3.99 2.37 -15.23
N PRO A 433 -2.95 1.82 -15.89
CA PRO A 433 -3.06 1.43 -17.29
C PRO A 433 -4.29 0.56 -17.55
N SER A 434 -4.98 0.79 -18.66
CA SER A 434 -6.20 0.04 -19.01
C SER A 434 -5.92 -1.41 -19.38
N ASP A 435 -4.70 -1.69 -19.85
CA ASP A 435 -4.20 -3.02 -20.17
C ASP A 435 -2.87 -3.28 -19.44
N PRO A 436 -2.72 -4.41 -18.73
CA PRO A 436 -1.50 -4.71 -17.99
C PRO A 436 -0.33 -5.13 -18.89
N GLY A 437 -0.55 -5.46 -20.16
CA GLY A 437 0.47 -5.96 -21.08
C GLY A 437 1.66 -5.02 -21.23
N CYS A 438 1.41 -3.70 -21.30
CA CYS A 438 2.47 -2.70 -21.34
C CYS A 438 3.39 -2.74 -20.11
N VAL A 439 2.83 -2.94 -18.91
CA VAL A 439 3.59 -3.04 -17.65
C VAL A 439 4.32 -4.38 -17.56
N LEU A 440 3.70 -5.47 -17.99
CA LEU A 440 4.29 -6.81 -17.97
C LEU A 440 5.48 -6.93 -18.94
N ASN A 441 5.36 -6.40 -20.15
CA ASN A 441 6.47 -6.36 -21.12
C ASN A 441 7.62 -5.50 -20.60
N PHE A 442 7.30 -4.34 -20.02
CA PHE A 442 8.29 -3.48 -19.40
C PHE A 442 9.04 -4.16 -18.24
N LEU A 443 8.32 -4.86 -17.35
CA LEU A 443 8.90 -5.67 -16.27
C LEU A 443 9.80 -6.79 -16.82
N HIS A 444 9.37 -7.47 -17.88
CA HIS A 444 10.17 -8.49 -18.54
C HIS A 444 11.53 -7.94 -18.98
N ASP A 445 11.55 -6.78 -19.65
CA ASP A 445 12.77 -6.16 -20.15
C ASP A 445 13.70 -5.69 -19.00
N VAL A 446 13.12 -5.12 -17.94
CA VAL A 446 13.85 -4.72 -16.73
C VAL A 446 14.51 -5.94 -16.06
N ASN A 447 13.76 -7.03 -15.93
CA ASN A 447 14.24 -8.28 -15.32
C ASN A 447 15.32 -8.96 -16.15
N ALA A 448 15.11 -9.07 -17.47
CA ALA A 448 16.10 -9.62 -18.38
C ALA A 448 17.43 -8.83 -18.29
N ARG A 449 17.34 -7.50 -18.13
CA ARG A 449 18.53 -6.67 -17.91
C ARG A 449 19.22 -6.98 -16.59
N GLN A 450 18.49 -7.02 -15.49
CA GLN A 450 19.04 -7.35 -14.17
C GLN A 450 19.70 -8.75 -14.15
N ASP A 451 19.04 -9.74 -14.75
CA ASP A 451 19.53 -11.12 -14.89
C ASP A 451 20.83 -11.16 -15.73
N SER A 452 20.88 -10.42 -16.85
CA SER A 452 22.08 -10.36 -17.72
C SER A 452 23.30 -9.75 -17.02
N ILE A 453 23.06 -8.72 -16.20
CA ILE A 453 24.10 -8.06 -15.41
C ILE A 453 24.61 -9.02 -14.34
N SER A 454 23.70 -9.68 -13.62
CA SER A 454 24.04 -10.68 -12.59
C SER A 454 24.87 -11.81 -13.17
N ALA A 455 24.50 -12.33 -14.35
CA ALA A 455 25.26 -13.37 -15.04
C ALA A 455 26.69 -12.91 -15.41
N SER A 456 26.85 -11.66 -15.88
CA SER A 456 28.16 -11.10 -16.24
C SER A 456 29.10 -10.89 -15.05
N LEU A 457 28.56 -10.66 -13.85
CA LEU A 457 29.35 -10.54 -12.62
C LEU A 457 29.88 -11.91 -12.16
N ASN A 458 29.08 -12.96 -12.32
CA ASN A 458 29.45 -14.32 -11.91
C ASN A 458 30.52 -14.97 -12.80
N SER A 459 30.70 -14.51 -14.05
CA SER A 459 31.71 -15.06 -14.97
C SER A 459 33.15 -14.61 -14.68
N ASN A 460 33.36 -13.60 -13.83
CA ASN A 460 34.68 -12.98 -13.64
C ASN A 460 35.55 -13.58 -12.52
N GLY A 461 35.18 -14.72 -11.94
CA GLY A 461 36.04 -15.56 -11.09
C GLY A 461 36.50 -14.96 -9.74
N GLN A 462 36.12 -13.73 -9.42
CA GLN A 462 36.24 -13.15 -8.08
C GLN A 462 34.95 -13.39 -7.29
N THR A 463 35.03 -13.35 -5.95
CA THR A 463 33.92 -13.51 -4.98
C THR A 463 32.58 -13.02 -5.54
N PRO A 464 31.46 -13.74 -5.36
CA PRO A 464 30.19 -13.43 -6.03
C PRO A 464 29.78 -11.98 -5.79
N ALA A 465 30.07 -11.12 -6.76
CA ALA A 465 29.68 -9.73 -6.72
C ALA A 465 28.18 -9.71 -6.96
N THR A 466 27.42 -9.47 -5.90
CA THR A 466 25.97 -9.39 -5.99
C THR A 466 25.60 -8.12 -6.76
N VAL A 467 24.68 -8.28 -7.72
CA VAL A 467 24.09 -7.13 -8.40
C VAL A 467 23.41 -6.24 -7.35
N GLY A 468 23.56 -4.92 -7.47
CA GLY A 468 22.87 -4.00 -6.57
C GLY A 468 21.35 -4.00 -6.78
N PRO A 469 20.59 -3.36 -5.87
CA PRO A 469 19.14 -3.33 -5.93
C PRO A 469 18.64 -2.56 -7.16
N ILE A 470 17.48 -2.99 -7.67
CA ILE A 470 16.73 -2.22 -8.68
C ILE A 470 16.16 -0.99 -7.99
N LEU A 471 16.52 0.21 -8.45
CA LEU A 471 15.96 1.45 -7.93
C LEU A 471 14.67 1.77 -8.68
N VAL A 472 13.56 1.91 -7.96
CA VAL A 472 12.25 2.23 -8.53
C VAL A 472 11.74 3.54 -7.93
N HIS A 473 11.34 4.50 -8.78
CA HIS A 473 10.76 5.77 -8.33
C HIS A 473 9.60 6.24 -9.19
N CYS A 474 8.78 7.10 -8.59
CA CYS A 474 7.68 7.81 -9.24
C CYS A 474 7.68 9.27 -8.77
N SER A 475 6.54 9.80 -8.33
CA SER A 475 6.51 11.12 -7.67
C SER A 475 6.84 11.01 -6.18
N ALA A 476 5.95 10.40 -5.40
CA ALA A 476 6.11 10.23 -3.96
C ALA A 476 6.95 9.02 -3.57
N GLY A 477 7.16 8.07 -4.50
CA GLY A 477 7.88 6.82 -4.23
C GLY A 477 7.05 5.73 -3.55
N ILE A 478 5.71 5.85 -3.53
CA ILE A 478 4.82 4.91 -2.82
C ILE A 478 3.82 4.20 -3.75
N GLY A 479 2.99 4.92 -4.51
CA GLY A 479 1.89 4.34 -5.29
C GLY A 479 2.37 3.50 -6.47
N ARG A 480 2.72 4.16 -7.59
CA ARG A 480 3.21 3.46 -8.80
C ARG A 480 4.46 2.62 -8.53
N THR A 481 5.37 3.15 -7.70
CA THR A 481 6.58 2.44 -7.24
C THR A 481 6.22 1.14 -6.51
N GLY A 482 5.34 1.19 -5.52
CA GLY A 482 4.91 0.01 -4.76
C GLY A 482 4.17 -1.00 -5.65
N THR A 483 3.28 -0.53 -6.52
CA THR A 483 2.60 -1.41 -7.49
C THR A 483 3.59 -2.13 -8.40
N PHE A 484 4.58 -1.43 -8.96
CA PHE A 484 5.60 -2.05 -9.80
C PHE A 484 6.40 -3.11 -9.04
N ILE A 485 6.89 -2.79 -7.83
CA ILE A 485 7.67 -3.70 -7.00
C ILE A 485 6.86 -4.95 -6.62
N VAL A 486 5.60 -4.79 -6.20
CA VAL A 486 4.75 -5.92 -5.78
C VAL A 486 4.45 -6.84 -6.96
N ILE A 487 4.14 -6.30 -8.15
CA ILE A 487 3.95 -7.12 -9.36
C ILE A 487 5.24 -7.90 -9.65
N ASP A 488 6.40 -7.24 -9.62
CA ASP A 488 7.68 -7.90 -9.88
C ASP A 488 7.99 -9.02 -8.88
N MET A 489 7.74 -8.78 -7.59
CA MET A 489 7.88 -9.79 -6.54
C MET A 489 6.99 -11.01 -6.77
N ILE A 490 5.72 -10.80 -7.13
CA ILE A 490 4.78 -11.90 -7.41
C ILE A 490 5.22 -12.68 -8.65
N LEU A 491 5.63 -12.00 -9.72
CA LEU A 491 6.14 -12.66 -10.93
C LEU A 491 7.41 -13.47 -10.65
N ASP A 492 8.30 -12.95 -9.81
CA ASP A 492 9.49 -13.66 -9.37
C ASP A 492 9.14 -14.92 -8.56
N GLN A 493 8.16 -14.84 -7.65
CA GLN A 493 7.66 -16.02 -6.93
C GLN A 493 7.09 -17.07 -7.88
N ILE A 494 6.31 -16.67 -8.90
CA ILE A 494 5.76 -17.58 -9.92
C ILE A 494 6.88 -18.20 -10.75
N LYS A 495 7.89 -17.42 -11.17
CA LYS A 495 9.06 -17.92 -11.93
C LYS A 495 9.84 -18.95 -11.13
N GLN A 496 10.02 -18.74 -9.82
CA GLN A 496 10.78 -19.63 -8.95
C GLN A 496 10.05 -20.93 -8.60
N HIS A 497 8.75 -20.86 -8.27
CA HIS A 497 7.99 -22.01 -7.76
C HIS A 497 7.15 -22.71 -8.84
N GLY A 498 7.05 -22.11 -10.03
CA GLY A 498 6.18 -22.56 -11.10
C GLY A 498 4.70 -22.39 -10.79
N MET A 499 3.86 -22.78 -11.75
CA MET A 499 2.41 -22.91 -11.56
C MET A 499 2.12 -24.37 -11.17
N SER A 500 2.29 -24.72 -9.90
CA SER A 500 1.94 -26.08 -9.44
C SER A 500 0.41 -26.23 -9.46
N ASN A 501 -0.11 -27.27 -10.14
CA ASN A 501 -1.53 -27.62 -10.15
C ASN A 501 -2.03 -28.07 -8.77
#